data_AF-A0A7Z2T0I7-F1
#
_entry.id   AF-A0A7Z2T0I7-F1
#
_cell.length_a   1.000
_cell.length_b   1.000
_cell.length_c   1.000
_cell.angle_alpha   90.00
_cell.angle_beta   90.00
_cell.angle_gamma   90.00
#
_symmetry.space_group_name_H-M   'P 1'
#
loop_
_entity.id
_entity.type
_entity.pdbx_description
1 polymer ?
#
loop_
_entity_poly.entity_id
_entity_poly.type
_entity_poly.pdbx_seq_one_letter_code
_entity_poly.pdbx_strand_id
1 'polypeptide(L)' 'MDLSCKAKSVKTFDNEVYELKGSLAVNKDNGKIQPVADIYYRVRTAVNSDRRIVAKRKHSEDELYTYVEKRKMK' A
#
# COMPACT_ATOMS: atom_id res chain seq x y z
N MET A 1 6.77 2.81 -8.13
CA MET A 1 6.34 3.81 -7.13
C MET A 1 7.08 3.52 -5.83
N ASP A 2 7.67 4.52 -5.18
CA ASP A 2 8.34 4.30 -3.88
C ASP A 2 7.31 4.34 -2.74
N LEU A 3 6.95 3.15 -2.22
CA LEU A 3 5.93 2.99 -1.18
C LEU A 3 6.49 3.30 0.22
N SER A 4 7.75 2.96 0.47
CA SER A 4 8.42 3.10 1.77
C SER A 4 8.42 4.53 2.29
N CYS A 5 8.49 5.53 1.40
CA CYS A 5 8.52 6.94 1.81
C CYS A 5 7.14 7.60 1.89
N LYS A 6 6.12 7.08 1.20
CA LYS A 6 4.81 7.77 1.04
C LYS A 6 3.64 7.08 1.74
N ALA A 7 3.73 5.78 1.99
CA ALA A 7 2.67 5.00 2.60
C ALA A 7 3.07 4.54 4.00
N LYS A 8 2.10 4.52 4.92
CA LYS A 8 2.25 3.97 6.27
C LYS A 8 1.80 2.52 6.34
N SER A 9 0.81 2.15 5.55
CA SER A 9 0.36 0.76 5.44
C SER A 9 -0.17 0.45 4.06
N VAL A 10 -0.17 -0.83 3.74
CA VAL A 10 -0.68 -1.36 2.49
C VAL A 10 -1.65 -2.50 2.77
N LYS A 11 -2.64 -2.64 1.88
CA LYS A 11 -3.59 -3.73 1.88
C LYS A 11 -3.43 -4.52 0.60
N THR A 12 -3.36 -5.84 0.70
CA THR A 12 -3.22 -6.73 -0.44
C THR A 12 -4.58 -7.13 -1.04
N PHE A 13 -4.58 -7.80 -2.18
CA PHE A 13 -5.78 -8.43 -2.75
C PHE A 13 -6.34 -9.54 -1.84
N ASP A 14 -5.48 -10.21 -1.08
CA ASP A 14 -5.83 -11.26 -0.10
C ASP A 14 -6.43 -10.69 1.20
N ASN A 15 -6.75 -9.39 1.24
CA ASN A 15 -7.19 -8.65 2.42
C ASN A 15 -6.19 -8.55 3.58
N GLU A 16 -4.96 -9.07 3.44
CA GLU A 16 -3.90 -8.88 4.43
C GLU A 16 -3.49 -7.40 4.53
N VAL A 17 -3.18 -6.96 5.75
CA VAL A 17 -2.74 -5.59 6.02
C VAL A 17 -1.30 -5.60 6.51
N TYR A 18 -0.42 -4.88 5.81
CA TYR A 18 0.97 -4.72 6.19
C TYR A 18 1.25 -3.27 6.61
N GLU A 19 1.90 -3.10 7.74
CA GLU A 19 2.47 -1.82 8.17
C GLU A 19 3.86 -1.64 7.56
N LEU A 20 4.09 -0.51 6.91
CA LEU A 20 5.39 -0.21 6.30
C LEU A 20 6.28 0.47 7.34
N LYS A 21 7.49 -0.07 7.51
CA LYS A 21 8.56 0.47 8.36
C LYS A 21 9.82 0.59 7.51
N GLY A 22 9.84 1.64 6.67
CA GLY A 22 10.88 1.83 5.66
C GLY A 22 10.78 0.76 4.56
N SER A 23 11.86 0.01 4.33
CA SER A 23 11.92 -1.05 3.31
C SER A 23 11.30 -2.38 3.77
N LEU A 24 10.82 -2.47 5.00
CA LEU A 24 10.19 -3.65 5.57
C LEU A 24 8.68 -3.45 5.74
N ALA A 25 7.93 -4.52 5.60
CA ALA A 25 6.50 -4.59 5.75
C ALA A 25 6.15 -5.64 6.81
N VAL A 26 5.37 -5.25 7.81
CA VAL A 26 4.97 -6.11 8.93
C VAL A 26 3.49 -6.43 8.80
N ASN A 27 3.15 -7.69 8.58
CA ASN A 27 1.77 -8.17 8.53
C ASN A 27 1.11 -8.00 9.91
N LYS A 28 -0.06 -7.33 9.96
CA LYS A 28 -0.78 -7.06 11.21
C LYS A 28 -1.50 -8.27 11.78
N ASP A 29 -1.84 -9.24 10.93
CA ASP A 29 -2.62 -10.41 11.32
C ASP A 29 -1.74 -11.48 11.99
N ASN A 30 -0.52 -11.70 11.48
CA ASN A 30 0.36 -12.77 11.96
C ASN A 30 1.76 -12.29 12.40
N GLY A 31 2.05 -10.99 12.32
CA GLY A 31 3.36 -10.43 12.71
C GLY A 31 4.50 -10.73 11.75
N LYS A 32 4.25 -11.40 10.61
CA LYS A 32 5.28 -11.76 9.63
C LYS A 32 5.91 -10.51 9.02
N ILE A 33 7.25 -10.48 9.00
CA ILE A 33 8.03 -9.39 8.44
C ILE A 33 8.53 -9.82 7.07
N GLN A 34 8.30 -9.00 6.05
CA GLN A 34 8.78 -9.22 4.69
C GLN A 34 9.31 -7.91 4.09
N PRO A 35 10.27 -7.97 3.16
CA PRO A 35 10.64 -6.82 2.32
C PRO A 35 9.43 -6.24 1.58
N VAL A 36 9.37 -4.90 1.46
CA VAL A 36 8.32 -4.21 0.69
C VAL A 36 8.31 -4.67 -0.77
N ALA A 37 9.49 -4.92 -1.34
CA ALA A 37 9.63 -5.41 -2.71
C ALA A 37 8.89 -6.74 -2.95
N ASP A 38 8.96 -7.67 -1.99
CA ASP A 38 8.34 -9.00 -2.10
C ASP A 38 6.82 -8.93 -2.09
N ILE A 39 6.25 -7.95 -1.38
CA ILE A 39 4.80 -7.77 -1.32
C ILE A 39 4.27 -6.77 -2.36
N TYR A 40 5.15 -6.07 -3.09
CA TYR A 40 4.77 -4.96 -3.98
C TYR A 40 3.66 -5.36 -4.97
N TYR A 41 3.81 -6.51 -5.64
CA TYR A 41 2.82 -6.99 -6.60
C TYR A 41 1.54 -7.55 -5.98
N ARG A 42 1.52 -7.77 -4.67
CA ARG A 42 0.33 -8.18 -3.92
C ARG A 42 -0.47 -6.97 -3.43
N VAL A 43 0.12 -5.77 -3.41
CA VAL A 43 -0.53 -4.55 -2.91
C VAL A 43 -1.66 -4.13 -3.83
N ARG A 44 -2.87 -4.02 -3.26
CA ARG A 44 -4.05 -3.45 -3.88
C ARG A 44 -4.20 -1.97 -3.56
N THR A 45 -3.94 -1.59 -2.31
CA THR A 45 -4.14 -0.21 -1.85
C THR A 45 -3.05 0.19 -0.89
N ALA A 46 -2.50 1.39 -1.04
CA ALA A 46 -1.53 1.97 -0.13
C ALA A 46 -2.12 3.22 0.50
N VAL A 47 -1.98 3.34 1.83
CA VAL A 47 -2.52 4.47 2.60
C VAL A 47 -1.41 5.16 3.40
N ASN A 48 -1.54 6.47 3.57
CA ASN A 48 -0.61 7.26 4.39
C ASN A 48 -1.03 7.29 5.88
N SER A 49 -0.27 8.05 6.67
CA SER A 49 -0.53 8.26 8.11
C SER A 49 -1.91 8.83 8.42
N ASP A 50 -2.47 9.65 7.53
CA ASP A 50 -3.80 10.26 7.64
C ASP A 50 -4.94 9.34 7.18
N ARG A 51 -4.65 8.06 6.92
CA ARG A 51 -5.59 7.08 6.35
C ARG A 51 -6.09 7.45 4.95
N ARG A 52 -5.38 8.31 4.23
CA ARG A 52 -5.69 8.65 2.83
C ARG A 52 -4.99 7.68 1.88
N ILE A 53 -5.70 7.26 0.84
CA ILE A 53 -5.15 6.40 -0.20
C ILE A 53 -4.15 7.24 -1.02
N VAL A 54 -2.90 6.79 -1.07
CA VAL A 54 -1.83 7.45 -1.85
C VAL A 54 -1.55 6.71 -3.15
N ALA A 55 -1.84 5.41 -3.20
CA ALA A 55 -1.72 4.61 -4.39
C ALA A 55 -2.73 3.47 -4.36
N LYS A 56 -3.17 3.04 -5.54
CA LYS A 56 -4.05 1.89 -5.66
C LYS A 56 -3.77 1.15 -6.95
N ARG A 57 -4.08 -0.14 -6.94
CA ARG A 57 -4.00 -1.05 -8.05
C ARG A 57 -5.38 -1.64 -8.25
N LYS A 58 -5.88 -1.61 -9.49
CA LYS A 58 -7.24 -2.07 -9.79
C LYS A 58 -7.27 -3.57 -10.00
N HIS A 59 -6.36 -4.10 -10.83
CA HIS A 59 -6.19 -5.52 -11.10
C HIS A 59 -4.78 -5.98 -10.71
N SER A 60 -4.59 -7.24 -10.33
CA SER A 60 -3.29 -7.77 -9.84
C SER A 60 -2.14 -7.59 -10.84
N GLU A 61 -2.47 -7.67 -12.13
CA GLU A 61 -1.56 -7.55 -13.27
C GLU A 61 -1.22 -6.09 -13.62
N ASP A 62 -1.99 -5.12 -13.10
CA ASP A 62 -1.72 -3.71 -13.34
C ASP A 62 -0.54 -3.22 -12.51
N GLU A 63 0.07 -2.12 -12.95
CA GLU A 63 0.99 -1.38 -12.10
C GLU A 63 0.28 -0.60 -10.99
N LEU A 64 1.00 -0.39 -9.88
CA LEU A 64 0.49 0.41 -8.78
C LEU A 64 0.59 1.90 -9.15
N TYR A 65 -0.55 2.56 -9.32
CA TYR A 65 -0.59 3.96 -9.71
C TYR A 65 -0.90 4.88 -8.52
N THR A 66 -0.34 6.09 -8.58
CA THR A 66 -0.59 7.12 -7.57
C THR A 66 -2.07 7.51 -7.62
N TYR A 67 -2.74 7.45 -6.47
CA TYR A 67 -4.12 7.90 -6.36
C TYR A 67 -4.10 9.37 -5.93
N VAL A 68 -4.51 10.25 -6.84
CA VAL A 68 -4.80 11.64 -6.51
C VAL A 68 -6.30 11.71 -6.28
N GLU A 69 -6.70 11.94 -5.03
CA GLU A 69 -8.10 12.21 -4.72
C GLU A 69 -8.49 13.49 -5.46
N LYS A 70 -9.38 13.37 -6.46
CA LYS A 70 -9.93 14.54 -7.14
C LYS A 70 -10.71 15.32 -6.09
N ARG A 71 -10.18 16.46 -5.64
CA ARG A 71 -10.97 17.45 -4.90
C ARG A 71 -12.20 17.74 -5.78
N LYS A 72 -13.39 17.38 -5.31
CA LYS A 72 -14.61 17.95 -5.87
C LYS A 72 -14.54 19.44 -5.57
N MET A 73 -14.14 20.26 -6.54
CA MET A 73 -14.45 21.68 -6.51
C MET A 73 -15.98 21.75 -6.53
N LYS A 74 -16.53 22.24 -5.41
CA LYS A 74 -17.95 22.50 -5.26
C LYS A 74 -18.26 23.87 -5.86
#